data_AF-A0A351Z3M8-F1
#
_entry.id   AF-A0A351Z3M8-F1
#
_cell.length_a   1.000
_cell.length_b   1.000
_cell.length_c   1.000
_cell.angle_alpha   90.00
_cell.angle_beta   90.00
_cell.angle_gamma   90.00
#
_symmetry.space_group_name_H-M   'P 1'
#
loop_
_entity.id
_entity.type
_entity.pdbx_description
1 polymer ?
#
loop_
_entity_poly.entity_id
_entity_poly.type
_entity_poly.pdbx_seq_one_letter_code
_entity_poly.pdbx_strand_id
1 'polypeptide(L)' 'MTTNTTLQFELRPRGREGIGRAFYCFIIGQRVVILNAFVKKTPDTPERKLKIARKRMKEVQNG' A
#
# COMPACT_ATOMS: atom_id res chain seq x y z
N MET A 1 -11.50 -21.29 -9.01
CA MET A 1 -12.04 -19.96 -8.66
C MET A 1 -11.24 -19.41 -7.49
N THR A 2 -10.10 -18.76 -7.74
CA THR A 2 -9.36 -18.03 -6.69
C THR A 2 -9.46 -16.55 -7.00
N THR A 3 -10.59 -15.96 -6.61
CA THR A 3 -10.76 -14.51 -6.60
C THR A 3 -10.00 -13.92 -5.43
N ASN A 4 -8.68 -13.96 -5.47
CA ASN A 4 -7.83 -13.09 -4.66
C ASN A 4 -7.90 -11.69 -5.29
N THR A 5 -9.04 -11.01 -5.14
CA THR A 5 -9.22 -9.63 -5.57
C THR A 5 -8.40 -8.74 -4.63
N THR A 6 -7.10 -8.64 -4.88
CA THR A 6 -6.18 -7.80 -4.11
C THR A 6 -5.99 -6.47 -4.86
N LEU A 7 -6.90 -5.53 -4.61
CA LEU A 7 -6.75 -4.18 -5.14
C LEU A 7 -5.69 -3.43 -4.30
N GLN A 8 -4.71 -2.83 -4.97
CA GLN A 8 -3.71 -1.96 -4.34
C GLN A 8 -4.23 -0.53 -4.28
N PHE A 9 -4.23 0.06 -3.10
CA PHE A 9 -4.68 1.44 -2.88
C PHE A 9 -3.59 2.27 -2.20
N GLU A 10 -3.67 3.59 -2.37
CA GLU A 10 -2.82 4.57 -1.69
C GLU A 10 -3.68 5.42 -0.73
N LEU A 11 -3.40 5.32 0.56
CA LEU A 11 -3.91 6.21 1.59
C LEU A 11 -3.09 7.51 1.56
N ARG A 12 -3.78 8.66 1.55
CA ARG A 12 -3.18 10.01 1.47
C ARG A 12 -3.58 10.88 2.67
N PRO A 13 -3.20 10.49 3.91
CA PRO A 13 -3.57 11.24 5.10
C PRO A 13 -2.86 12.60 5.17
N ARG A 14 -3.53 13.56 5.81
CA ARG A 14 -2.96 14.87 6.17
C ARG A 14 -3.23 15.11 7.64
N GLY A 15 -2.20 15.48 8.40
CA GLY A 15 -2.32 15.76 9.83
C GLY A 15 -1.38 16.88 10.26
N ARG A 16 -1.44 17.24 11.55
CA ARG A 16 -0.61 18.31 12.13
C ARG A 16 0.89 18.01 12.00
N GLU A 17 1.28 16.73 12.01
CA GLU A 17 2.66 16.27 11.87
C GLU A 17 3.16 16.19 10.41
N GLY A 18 2.30 16.51 9.43
CA GLY A 18 2.66 16.59 8.01
C GLY A 18 1.84 15.70 7.09
N ILE A 19 2.42 15.36 5.94
CA ILE A 19 1.77 14.60 4.87
C ILE A 19 2.44 13.22 4.74
N GLY A 20 1.73 12.18 5.17
CA GLY A 20 2.13 10.79 4.99
C GLY A 20 1.46 10.16 3.76
N ARG A 21 1.98 9.01 3.32
CA ARG A 21 1.31 8.11 2.38
C ARG A 21 1.49 6.66 2.80
N ALA A 22 0.48 5.83 2.56
CA ALA A 22 0.59 4.39 2.78
C ALA A 22 -0.04 3.60 1.64
N PHE A 23 0.66 2.59 1.14
CA PHE A 23 0.10 1.59 0.25
C PHE A 23 -0.53 0.46 1.05
N TYR A 24 -1.73 0.04 0.67
CA TYR A 24 -2.44 -1.04 1.35
C TYR A 24 -3.23 -1.90 0.37
N CYS A 25 -3.65 -3.07 0.83
CA CYS A 25 -4.59 -3.92 0.11
C CYS A 25 -5.58 -4.60 1.07
N PHE A 26 -6.66 -5.10 0.49
CA PHE A 26 -7.61 -5.97 1.17
C PHE A 26 -7.31 -7.43 0.86
N ILE A 27 -7.48 -8.26 1.88
CA ILE A 27 -7.47 -9.73 1.77
C ILE A 27 -8.83 -10.24 2.23
N ILE A 28 -9.23 -11.40 1.73
CA ILE A 28 -10.42 -12.13 2.18
C ILE A 28 -10.42 -12.22 3.72
N GLY A 29 -11.59 -12.04 4.33
CA GLY A 29 -11.72 -12.01 5.79
C GLY A 29 -11.56 -10.62 6.42
N GLN A 30 -11.86 -9.55 5.68
CA GLN A 30 -11.89 -8.16 6.16
C GLN A 30 -10.55 -7.66 6.72
N ARG A 31 -9.43 -8.16 6.19
CA ARG A 31 -8.09 -7.74 6.62
C ARG A 31 -7.55 -6.64 5.70
N VAL A 32 -7.08 -5.55 6.32
CA VAL A 32 -6.33 -4.49 5.65
C VAL A 32 -4.85 -4.69 5.95
N VAL A 33 -4.02 -4.82 4.92
CA VAL A 33 -2.57 -4.96 5.08
C VAL A 33 -1.87 -3.73 4.55
N ILE A 34 -1.09 -3.08 5.42
CA ILE A 34 -0.21 -1.97 5.03
C ILE A 34 1.05 -2.54 4.38
N LEU A 35 1.20 -2.31 3.09
CA LEU A 35 2.33 -2.77 2.30
C LEU A 35 3.54 -1.87 2.48
N ASN A 36 3.36 -0.55 2.54
CA ASN A 36 4.48 0.39 2.63
C ASN A 36 3.98 1.76 3.07
N ALA A 37 4.56 2.34 4.13
CA ALA A 37 4.24 3.69 4.60
C ALA A 37 5.47 4.60 4.54
N PHE A 38 5.29 5.87 4.18
CA PHE A 38 6.38 6.84 4.08
C PHE A 38 5.88 8.29 4.18
N VAL A 39 6.75 9.18 4.64
CA VAL A 39 6.52 10.63 4.60
C VAL A 39 6.67 11.14 3.17
N LYS A 40 5.72 11.97 2.71
CA LYS A 40 5.77 12.60 1.38
C LYS A 40 6.92 13.62 1.34
N LYS A 41 7.99 13.29 0.62
CA LYS A 41 9.11 14.20 0.34
C LYS A 41 9.04 14.87 -1.04
N THR A 42 8.25 14.31 -1.95
CA THR A 42 8.09 14.76 -3.34
C THR A 42 6.61 14.89 -3.69
N PRO A 43 6.23 15.74 -4.66
CA PRO A 43 4.83 15.89 -5.11
C PRO A 43 4.22 14.56 -5.53
N ASP A 44 4.95 13.80 -6.34
CA ASP A 44 4.56 12.49 -6.84
C ASP A 44 5.12 11.35 -6.00
N THR A 45 4.46 10.20 -6.08
CA THR A 45 4.93 9.00 -5.40
C THR A 45 6.11 8.41 -6.15
N PRO A 46 7.31 8.34 -5.54
CA PRO A 46 8.48 7.82 -6.24
C PRO A 46 8.26 6.38 -6.70
N GLU A 47 8.72 6.04 -7.90
CA GLU A 47 8.55 4.72 -8.50
C GLU A 47 9.10 3.58 -7.60
N ARG A 48 10.19 3.84 -6.87
CA ARG A 48 10.75 2.90 -5.89
C ARG A 48 9.74 2.50 -4.81
N LYS A 49 8.89 3.44 -4.35
CA LYS A 49 7.85 3.16 -3.34
C LYS A 49 6.74 2.27 -3.90
N LEU A 50 6.36 2.47 -5.17
CA LEU A 50 5.43 1.59 -5.91
C LEU A 50 6.00 0.19 -6.08
N LYS A 51 7.28 0.07 -6.49
CA LYS A 51 7.97 -1.22 -6.66
C LYS A 51 7.98 -2.04 -5.36
N ILE A 52 8.29 -1.41 -4.23
CA ILE A 52 8.26 -2.05 -2.90
C ILE A 52 6.84 -2.55 -2.57
N ALA A 53 5.83 -1.70 -2.76
CA ALA A 53 4.44 -2.06 -2.45
C ALA A 53 3.95 -3.24 -3.30
N ARG A 54 4.27 -3.26 -4.61
CA ARG A 54 3.95 -4.37 -5.51
C ARG A 54 4.67 -5.67 -5.14
N LYS A 55 5.95 -5.59 -4.75
CA LYS A 55 6.70 -6.77 -4.28
C LYS A 55 6.03 -7.38 -3.05
N ARG A 56 5.74 -6.57 -2.03
CA ARG A 56 5.09 -7.02 -0.79
C ARG A 56 3.68 -7.55 -1.00
N MET A 57 2.94 -7.00 -1.98
CA MET A 57 1.63 -7.55 -2.34
C MET A 57 1.73 -8.98 -2.86
N LYS A 58 2.74 -9.31 -3.67
CA LYS A 58 2.96 -10.68 -4.13
C LYS A 58 3.33 -11.61 -2.98
N GLU A 59 4.14 -11.13 -2.04
CA GLU A 59 4.48 -11.88 -0.82
C GLU A 59 3.21 -12.20 0.01
N VAL A 60 2.30 -11.24 0.13
CA VAL A 60 1.01 -11.41 0.82
C VAL A 60 0.05 -12.36 0.09
N GLN A 61 0.14 -12.45 -1.24
CA GLN A 61 -0.71 -13.36 -2.03
C GLN A 61 -0.21 -14.81 -2.04
N ASN A 62 1.11 -14.99 -1.91
CA ASN A 62 1.77 -16.29 -2.04
C ASN A 62 2.16 -16.92 -0.69
N GLY A 63 1.98 -16.21 0.42
CA GLY A 63 2.14 -16.73 1.78
C GLY A 63 0.81 -17.12 2.38
#